data_AF-A0A9D8E3Z0-F1
#
_entry.id   AF-A0A9D8E3Z0-F1
#
_cell.length_a   1.000
_cell.length_b   1.000
_cell.length_c   1.000
_cell.angle_alpha   90.00
_cell.angle_beta   90.00
_cell.angle_gamma   90.00
#
_symmetry.space_group_name_H-M   'P 1'
#
loop_
_entity.id
_entity.type
_entity.pdbx_description
1 polymer ?
#
loop_
_entity_poly.entity_id
_entity_poly.type
_entity_poly.pdbx_seq_one_letter_code
_entity_poly.pdbx_strand_id
1 'polypeptide(L)'
;MTLAKLDKRVGDLGARADELAERMEGVAGRYLEAVAPWVAGRFEADASAVVVAHPETAQELGGEGLSLLRAGLRELCAGAPDLVRRRLDSSGAWPHRWGRDRAKVVTGLYGTEAETVPPSFLESRLRLLLGTSGRLLARHGFERQVRRIYDRAYLRSDYHPPEYLARSLEGHEEFHPLLAGYGTLCDEYAGVLGELQRAGRDRAGRAAQDLWARA
;
A
#
# COMPACT_ATOMS: atom_id res chain seq x y z
N MET A 1 -23.93 -29.04 -20.10
CA MET A 1 -24.05 -27.58 -20.32
C MET A 1 -23.62 -27.28 -21.75
N THR A 2 -24.27 -26.35 -22.47
CA THR A 2 -23.91 -26.01 -23.87
C THR A 2 -22.78 -24.97 -23.90
N LEU A 3 -22.06 -24.86 -25.02
CA LEU A 3 -21.03 -23.82 -25.22
C LEU A 3 -21.60 -22.41 -25.00
N ALA A 4 -22.77 -22.09 -25.57
CA ALA A 4 -23.42 -20.80 -25.35
C ALA A 4 -23.71 -20.48 -23.87
N LYS A 5 -24.07 -21.50 -23.05
CA LYS A 5 -24.26 -21.32 -21.60
C LYS A 5 -22.94 -21.07 -20.88
N LEU A 6 -21.85 -21.72 -21.33
CA LEU A 6 -20.51 -21.51 -20.80
C LEU A 6 -19.97 -20.12 -21.18
N ASP A 7 -20.15 -19.69 -22.43
CA ASP A 7 -19.80 -18.34 -22.91
C ASP A 7 -20.51 -17.28 -22.07
N LYS A 8 -21.82 -17.42 -21.87
CA LYS A 8 -22.59 -16.50 -21.02
C LYS A 8 -22.04 -16.44 -19.59
N ARG A 9 -21.80 -17.61 -18.97
CA ARG A 9 -21.26 -17.67 -17.61
C ARG A 9 -19.89 -17.01 -17.49
N VAL A 10 -19.01 -17.20 -18.46
CA VAL A 10 -17.70 -16.53 -18.51
C VAL A 10 -17.86 -15.02 -18.62
N GLY A 11 -18.80 -14.56 -19.47
CA GLY A 11 -19.13 -13.14 -19.60
C GLY A 11 -19.66 -12.52 -18.30
N ASP A 12 -20.64 -13.16 -17.67
CA ASP A 12 -21.26 -12.69 -16.42
C ASP A 12 -20.22 -12.61 -15.27
N LEU A 13 -19.34 -13.61 -15.16
CA LEU A 13 -18.25 -13.62 -14.17
C LEU A 13 -17.18 -12.55 -14.47
N GLY A 14 -16.89 -12.31 -15.75
CA GLY A 14 -16.00 -11.23 -16.18
C GLY A 14 -16.53 -9.87 -15.75
N ALA A 15 -17.80 -9.58 -16.06
CA ALA A 15 -18.46 -8.33 -15.68
C ALA A 15 -18.49 -8.12 -14.15
N ARG A 16 -18.75 -9.17 -13.37
CA ARG A 16 -18.68 -9.09 -11.91
C ARG A 16 -17.27 -8.81 -11.39
N ALA A 17 -16.24 -9.38 -12.04
CA ALA A 17 -14.85 -9.08 -11.69
C ALA A 17 -14.49 -7.63 -12.00
N ASP A 18 -14.97 -7.07 -13.11
CA ASP A 18 -14.85 -5.64 -13.46
C ASP A 18 -15.49 -4.75 -12.39
N GLU A 19 -16.74 -5.02 -12.02
CA GLU A 19 -17.47 -4.27 -10.99
C GLU A 19 -16.75 -4.29 -9.63
N LEU A 20 -16.24 -5.45 -9.21
CA LEU A 20 -15.48 -5.57 -7.97
C LEU A 20 -14.18 -4.78 -8.03
N ALA A 21 -13.48 -4.80 -9.15
CA ALA A 21 -12.25 -4.03 -9.33
C ALA A 21 -12.52 -2.51 -9.22
N GLU A 22 -13.62 -2.01 -9.79
CA GLU A 22 -14.01 -0.60 -9.65
C GLU A 22 -14.33 -0.21 -8.20
N ARG A 23 -15.05 -1.08 -7.47
CA ARG A 23 -15.34 -0.86 -6.03
C ARG A 23 -14.05 -0.86 -5.20
N MET A 24 -13.12 -1.77 -5.50
CA MET A 24 -11.81 -1.85 -4.86
C MET A 24 -10.97 -0.61 -5.14
N GLU A 25 -10.98 -0.11 -6.37
CA GLU A 25 -10.31 1.13 -6.77
C GLU A 25 -10.85 2.33 -5.96
N GLY A 26 -12.16 2.43 -5.80
CA GLY A 26 -12.78 3.47 -4.96
C GLY A 26 -12.37 3.41 -3.49
N VAL A 27 -12.24 2.21 -2.91
CA VAL A 27 -11.74 2.05 -1.52
C VAL A 27 -10.26 2.40 -1.42
N ALA A 28 -9.45 1.98 -2.40
CA ALA A 28 -8.02 2.32 -2.47
C ALA A 28 -7.83 3.84 -2.51
N GLY A 29 -8.59 4.55 -3.36
CA GLY A 29 -8.57 6.01 -3.43
C GLY A 29 -8.87 6.67 -2.07
N ARG A 30 -9.96 6.25 -1.39
CA ARG A 30 -10.30 6.77 -0.06
C ARG A 30 -9.21 6.51 0.98
N TYR A 31 -8.59 5.34 0.94
CA TYR A 31 -7.47 5.02 1.83
C TYR A 31 -6.27 5.96 1.59
N LEU A 32 -5.92 6.21 0.32
CA LEU A 32 -4.83 7.12 -0.04
C LEU A 32 -5.10 8.56 0.41
N GLU A 33 -6.34 9.01 0.28
CA GLU A 33 -6.77 10.34 0.76
C GLU A 33 -6.72 10.43 2.29
N ALA A 34 -7.20 9.41 2.99
CA ALA A 34 -7.25 9.37 4.45
C ALA A 34 -5.87 9.24 5.10
N VAL A 35 -4.96 8.47 4.50
CA VAL A 35 -3.64 8.21 5.09
C VAL A 35 -2.68 9.39 4.94
N ALA A 36 -2.90 10.29 3.96
CA ALA A 36 -1.98 11.40 3.70
C ALA A 36 -1.85 12.42 4.85
N PRO A 37 -2.95 12.90 5.47
CA PRO A 37 -2.85 13.72 6.68
C PRO A 37 -2.14 13.00 7.84
N TRP A 38 -2.39 11.70 8.03
CA TRP A 38 -1.70 10.93 9.07
C TRP A 38 -0.20 10.80 8.81
N VAL A 39 0.22 10.57 7.56
CA VAL A 39 1.64 10.57 7.18
C VAL A 39 2.30 11.92 7.49
N ALA A 40 1.64 13.04 7.15
CA ALA A 40 2.14 14.37 7.47
C ALA A 40 2.27 14.57 9.00
N GLY A 41 1.26 14.15 9.76
CA GLY A 41 1.30 14.19 11.22
C GLY A 41 2.43 13.36 11.81
N ARG A 42 2.69 12.15 11.27
CA ARG A 42 3.83 11.32 11.69
C ARG A 42 5.18 11.96 11.36
N PHE A 43 5.34 12.57 10.19
CA PHE A 43 6.56 13.31 9.87
C PHE A 43 6.85 14.39 10.90
N GLU A 44 5.83 15.17 11.29
CA GLU A 44 5.98 16.24 12.27
C GLU A 44 6.27 15.71 13.67
N ALA A 45 5.53 14.69 14.11
CA ALA A 45 5.71 14.06 15.41
C ALA A 45 7.10 13.45 15.57
N ASP A 46 7.56 12.66 14.58
CA ASP A 46 8.86 12.01 14.62
C ASP A 46 10.00 13.04 14.58
N ALA A 47 9.91 14.06 13.74
CA ALA A 47 10.91 15.11 13.66
C ALA A 47 11.00 15.92 14.96
N SER A 48 9.85 16.29 15.53
CA SER A 48 9.78 17.01 16.79
C SER A 48 10.35 16.18 17.94
N ALA A 49 9.99 14.90 18.02
CA ALA A 49 10.50 13.99 19.04
C ALA A 49 12.03 13.85 18.99
N VAL A 50 12.62 13.71 17.79
CA VAL A 50 14.08 13.63 17.63
C VAL A 50 14.77 14.94 18.04
N VAL A 51 14.26 16.10 17.62
CA VAL A 51 14.86 17.39 17.97
C VAL A 51 14.80 17.63 19.49
N VAL A 52 13.66 17.34 20.13
CA VAL A 52 13.46 17.55 21.57
C VAL A 52 14.32 16.58 22.40
N ALA A 53 14.45 15.33 21.96
CA ALA A 53 15.24 14.32 22.66
C ALA A 53 16.77 14.57 22.59
N HIS A 54 17.22 15.46 21.69
CA HIS A 54 18.64 15.70 21.40
C HIS A 54 18.98 17.20 21.38
N PRO A 55 18.82 17.88 22.54
CA PRO A 55 19.02 19.33 22.65
C PRO A 55 20.44 19.77 22.30
N GLU A 56 21.45 18.93 22.51
CA GLU A 56 22.85 19.21 22.13
C GLU A 56 23.00 19.40 20.63
N THR A 57 22.41 18.52 19.83
CA THR A 57 22.45 18.62 18.36
C THR A 57 21.61 19.80 17.88
N ALA A 58 20.48 20.07 18.53
CA ALA A 58 19.63 21.23 18.23
C ALA A 58 20.33 22.57 18.54
N GLN A 59 21.10 22.63 19.64
CA GLN A 59 21.91 23.81 20.00
C GLN A 59 23.06 24.03 19.01
N GLU A 60 23.77 22.97 18.61
CA GLU A 60 24.83 23.02 17.60
C GLU A 60 24.29 23.49 16.23
N LEU A 61 23.10 23.02 15.85
CA LEU A 61 22.44 23.43 14.61
C LEU A 61 22.01 24.91 14.63
N GLY A 62 21.72 25.46 15.81
CA GLY A 62 21.36 26.86 16.02
C GLY A 62 19.98 27.24 15.47
N GLY A 63 19.56 28.48 15.73
CA GLY A 63 18.23 28.98 15.36
C GLY A 63 17.95 29.02 13.86
N GLU A 64 18.96 29.37 13.05
CA GLU A 64 18.86 29.37 11.58
C GLU A 64 18.70 27.96 11.02
N GLY A 65 19.55 27.01 11.46
CA GLY A 65 19.46 25.62 11.00
C GLY A 65 18.16 24.94 11.42
N LEU A 66 17.66 25.22 12.63
CA LEU A 66 16.34 24.75 13.08
C LEU A 66 15.20 25.37 12.27
N SER A 67 15.33 26.63 11.83
CA SER A 67 14.35 27.28 10.97
C SER A 67 14.30 26.64 9.58
N LEU A 68 15.46 26.30 9.01
CA LEU A 68 15.55 25.56 7.75
C LEU A 68 14.97 24.15 7.87
N LEU A 69 15.27 23.43 8.96
CA LEU A 69 14.68 22.12 9.23
C LEU A 69 13.14 22.20 9.32
N ARG A 70 12.60 23.19 10.03
CA ARG A 70 11.16 23.42 10.11
C ARG A 70 10.55 23.75 8.75
N ALA A 71 11.22 24.56 7.92
CA ALA A 71 10.75 24.87 6.58
C ALA A 71 10.68 23.60 5.71
N GLY A 72 11.76 22.79 5.69
CA GLY A 72 11.77 21.52 4.98
C GLY A 72 10.74 20.51 5.49
N LEU A 73 10.46 20.51 6.80
CA LEU A 73 9.40 19.68 7.38
C LEU A 73 8.01 20.14 6.91
N ARG A 74 7.74 21.44 6.86
CA ARG A 74 6.47 21.96 6.32
C ARG A 74 6.30 21.61 4.85
N GLU A 75 7.35 21.73 4.04
CA GLU A 75 7.34 21.31 2.64
C GLU A 75 7.07 19.80 2.51
N LEU A 76 7.72 18.98 3.35
CA LEU A 76 7.50 17.54 3.38
C LEU A 76 6.05 17.18 3.75
N CYS A 77 5.49 17.82 4.78
CA CYS A 77 4.10 17.63 5.18
C CYS A 77 3.12 18.09 4.09
N ALA A 78 3.35 19.24 3.47
CA ALA A 78 2.52 19.73 2.37
C ALA A 78 2.59 18.80 1.14
N GLY A 79 3.75 18.18 0.90
CA GLY A 79 3.96 17.19 -0.17
C GLY A 79 3.51 15.76 0.18
N ALA A 80 2.96 15.52 1.37
CA ALA A 80 2.56 14.17 1.81
C ALA A 80 1.54 13.49 0.87
N PRO A 81 0.49 14.17 0.34
CA PRO A 81 -0.44 13.55 -0.60
C PRO A 81 0.25 12.97 -1.84
N ASP A 82 1.19 13.71 -2.42
CA ASP A 82 1.92 13.24 -3.60
C ASP A 82 2.90 12.12 -3.28
N LEU A 83 3.53 12.16 -2.10
CA LEU A 83 4.40 11.07 -1.63
C LEU A 83 3.61 9.79 -1.38
N VAL A 84 2.43 9.90 -0.76
CA VAL A 84 1.49 8.79 -0.58
C VAL A 84 1.12 8.19 -1.93
N ARG A 85 0.68 8.99 -2.90
CA ARG A 85 0.34 8.50 -4.24
C ARG A 85 1.53 7.79 -4.89
N ARG A 86 2.70 8.43 -4.95
CA ARG A 86 3.90 7.83 -5.57
C ARG A 86 4.29 6.48 -4.97
N ARG A 87 4.03 6.26 -3.67
CA ARG A 87 4.49 5.05 -2.97
C ARG A 87 3.41 3.97 -2.82
N LEU A 88 2.17 4.40 -2.58
CA LEU A 88 1.05 3.51 -2.24
C LEU A 88 0.08 3.34 -3.41
N ASP A 89 0.01 4.25 -4.38
CA ASP A 89 -0.83 4.13 -5.58
C ASP A 89 -0.14 3.33 -6.71
N SER A 90 0.57 2.26 -6.33
CA SER A 90 1.27 1.40 -7.29
C SER A 90 0.47 0.13 -7.59
N SER A 91 0.61 -0.43 -8.79
CA SER A 91 -0.05 -1.70 -9.14
C SER A 91 0.26 -2.81 -8.13
N GLY A 92 1.49 -2.88 -7.62
CA GLY A 92 1.90 -3.86 -6.63
C GLY A 92 1.36 -3.65 -5.21
N ALA A 93 0.62 -2.58 -4.94
CA ALA A 93 0.00 -2.33 -3.62
C ALA A 93 -1.47 -2.77 -3.55
N TRP A 94 -2.11 -3.05 -4.69
CA TRP A 94 -3.55 -3.28 -4.76
C TRP A 94 -3.87 -4.53 -5.59
N PRO A 95 -4.34 -5.63 -4.96
CA PRO A 95 -4.58 -6.91 -5.63
C PRO A 95 -5.38 -6.88 -6.94
N HIS A 96 -6.40 -6.02 -7.06
CA HIS A 96 -7.18 -5.91 -8.30
C HIS A 96 -6.35 -5.43 -9.49
N ARG A 97 -5.20 -4.77 -9.25
CA ARG A 97 -4.28 -4.25 -10.27
C ARG A 97 -3.16 -5.22 -10.67
N TRP A 98 -3.09 -6.42 -10.08
CA TRP A 98 -2.04 -7.42 -10.39
C TRP A 98 -2.25 -8.14 -11.73
N GLY A 99 -3.44 -7.98 -12.31
CA GLY A 99 -3.86 -8.66 -13.53
C GLY A 99 -4.67 -9.92 -13.22
N ARG A 100 -5.65 -10.23 -14.06
CA ARG A 100 -6.57 -11.38 -13.87
C ARG A 100 -5.88 -12.74 -14.03
N ASP A 101 -4.80 -12.74 -14.80
CA ASP A 101 -4.06 -13.95 -15.17
C ASP A 101 -2.77 -14.15 -14.35
N ARG A 102 -2.35 -13.12 -13.59
CA ARG A 102 -1.07 -13.10 -12.87
C ARG A 102 -1.30 -12.73 -11.41
N ALA A 103 -0.76 -13.59 -10.54
CA ALA A 103 -0.97 -13.64 -9.09
C ALA A 103 -2.34 -14.21 -8.68
N LYS A 104 -2.30 -15.28 -7.86
CA LYS A 104 -3.48 -15.77 -7.15
C LYS A 104 -3.79 -14.72 -6.09
N VAL A 105 -4.72 -13.80 -6.38
CA VAL A 105 -5.42 -13.12 -5.28
C VAL A 105 -6.02 -14.24 -4.44
N VAL A 106 -5.59 -14.32 -3.18
CA VAL A 106 -6.03 -15.34 -2.23
C VAL A 106 -6.91 -14.70 -1.17
N THR A 107 -7.86 -15.48 -0.69
CA THR A 107 -8.72 -15.08 0.42
C THR A 107 -7.91 -14.86 1.71
N GLY A 108 -8.28 -13.86 2.50
CA GLY A 108 -7.66 -13.55 3.79
C GLY A 108 -6.37 -12.72 3.70
N LEU A 109 -6.09 -12.09 2.55
CA LEU A 109 -4.86 -11.31 2.35
C LEU A 109 -4.73 -10.12 3.31
N TYR A 110 -5.84 -9.54 3.74
CA TYR A 110 -5.91 -8.40 4.67
C TYR A 110 -6.32 -8.82 6.09
N GLY A 111 -6.27 -10.13 6.39
CA GLY A 111 -6.78 -10.67 7.64
C GLY A 111 -8.31 -10.72 7.67
N THR A 112 -8.87 -10.78 8.88
CA THR A 112 -10.32 -10.74 9.11
C THR A 112 -10.74 -9.36 9.61
N GLU A 113 -12.04 -9.03 9.61
CA GLU A 113 -12.52 -7.77 10.20
C GLU A 113 -12.13 -7.61 11.68
N ALA A 114 -12.01 -8.72 12.43
CA ALA A 114 -11.61 -8.70 13.84
C ALA A 114 -10.10 -8.53 14.06
N GLU A 115 -9.28 -8.90 13.06
CA GLU A 115 -7.82 -8.88 13.11
C GLU A 115 -7.26 -8.31 11.80
N THR A 116 -7.75 -7.14 11.40
CA THR A 116 -7.26 -6.50 10.18
C THR A 116 -5.82 -6.06 10.41
N VAL A 117 -4.92 -6.62 9.62
CA VAL A 117 -3.50 -6.26 9.62
C VAL A 117 -3.14 -5.83 8.20
N PRO A 118 -2.49 -4.68 8.03
CA PRO A 118 -1.99 -4.28 6.72
C PRO A 118 -1.10 -5.40 6.18
N PRO A 119 -1.32 -5.90 4.96
CA PRO A 119 -0.46 -6.93 4.41
C PRO A 119 0.98 -6.40 4.31
N SER A 120 1.95 -7.28 4.49
CA SER A 120 3.38 -6.92 4.58
C SER A 120 3.85 -6.04 3.41
N PHE A 121 3.34 -6.28 2.20
CA PHE A 121 3.69 -5.47 1.04
C PHE A 121 3.21 -4.00 1.15
N LEU A 122 2.06 -3.76 1.78
CA LEU A 122 1.53 -2.41 2.01
C LEU A 122 2.26 -1.76 3.18
N GLU A 123 2.48 -2.52 4.26
CA GLU A 123 3.21 -2.08 5.45
C GLU A 123 4.64 -1.65 5.09
N SER A 124 5.40 -2.45 4.34
CA SER A 124 6.75 -2.08 3.89
C SER A 124 6.75 -0.78 3.08
N ARG A 125 5.74 -0.54 2.24
CA ARG A 125 5.66 0.72 1.48
C ARG A 125 5.38 1.92 2.37
N LEU A 126 4.50 1.77 3.37
CA LEU A 126 4.26 2.79 4.39
C LEU A 126 5.52 3.08 5.20
N ARG A 127 6.25 2.05 5.63
CA ARG A 127 7.51 2.22 6.37
C ARG A 127 8.56 2.97 5.55
N LEU A 128 8.67 2.68 4.26
CA LEU A 128 9.59 3.41 3.37
C LEU A 128 9.13 4.86 3.12
N LEU A 129 7.82 5.11 3.12
CA LEU A 129 7.27 6.46 3.02
C LEU A 129 7.58 7.27 4.29
N LEU A 130 7.27 6.71 5.47
CA LEU A 130 7.54 7.33 6.77
C LEU A 130 9.03 7.60 6.99
N GLY A 131 9.90 6.79 6.38
CA GLY A 131 11.33 7.05 6.40
C GLY A 131 11.75 8.43 5.91
N THR A 132 10.97 9.06 5.04
CA THR A 132 11.35 10.30 4.35
C THR A 132 11.73 11.43 5.34
N SER A 133 11.06 11.52 6.49
CA SER A 133 11.42 12.47 7.56
C SER A 133 12.81 12.18 8.17
N GLY A 134 13.20 10.91 8.28
CA GLY A 134 14.53 10.50 8.71
C GLY A 134 15.64 11.02 7.80
N ARG A 135 15.41 11.06 6.48
CA ARG A 135 16.35 11.66 5.52
C ARG A 135 16.47 13.18 5.72
N LEU A 136 15.36 13.86 5.98
CA LEU A 136 15.37 15.30 6.29
C LEU A 136 16.20 15.57 7.56
N LEU A 137 15.90 14.88 8.65
CA LEU A 137 16.62 15.01 9.92
C LEU A 137 18.13 14.76 9.78
N ALA A 138 18.52 13.73 9.02
CA ALA A 138 19.93 13.41 8.79
C ALA A 138 20.68 14.54 8.08
N ARG A 139 20.05 15.23 7.11
CA ARG A 139 20.64 16.40 6.42
C ARG A 139 20.87 17.59 7.35
N HIS A 140 20.18 17.64 8.48
CA HIS A 140 20.30 18.68 9.51
C HIS A 140 21.09 18.21 10.74
N GLY A 141 21.95 17.20 10.60
CA GLY A 141 22.90 16.80 11.65
C GLY A 141 22.40 15.72 12.62
N PHE A 142 21.13 15.28 12.51
CA PHE A 142 20.56 14.24 13.39
C PHE A 142 20.86 12.80 12.94
N GLU A 143 21.85 12.59 12.07
CA GLU A 143 22.17 11.29 11.48
C GLU A 143 22.35 10.18 12.54
N ARG A 144 23.04 10.48 13.65
CA ARG A 144 23.31 9.47 14.68
C ARG A 144 22.05 9.03 15.40
N GLN A 145 21.12 9.97 15.58
CA GLN A 145 19.87 9.84 16.30
C GLN A 145 18.84 9.06 15.46
N VAL A 146 18.75 9.38 14.17
CA VAL A 146 17.80 8.71 13.26
C VAL A 146 18.18 7.26 12.95
N ARG A 147 19.44 6.82 13.14
CA ARG A 147 19.87 5.41 12.95
C ARG A 147 19.10 4.38 13.81
N ARG A 148 18.48 4.80 14.91
CA ARG A 148 17.68 3.90 15.76
C ARG A 148 16.22 3.77 15.31
N ILE A 149 15.74 4.75 14.54
CA ILE A 149 14.35 4.88 14.10
C ILE A 149 14.23 4.47 12.62
N TYR A 150 15.30 4.57 11.84
CA TYR A 150 15.31 4.34 10.40
C TYR A 150 16.47 3.43 9.95
N ASP A 151 16.23 2.55 8.98
CA ASP A 151 17.25 1.64 8.42
C ASP A 151 18.41 2.41 7.78
N ARG A 152 19.67 1.99 7.99
CA ARG A 152 20.88 2.70 7.52
C ARG A 152 21.03 2.80 5.99
N ALA A 153 20.22 2.12 5.20
CA ALA A 153 20.29 2.14 3.74
C ALA A 153 20.21 3.56 3.15
N TYR A 154 19.54 4.52 3.82
CA TYR A 154 19.46 5.91 3.36
C TYR A 154 20.78 6.67 3.37
N LEU A 155 21.77 6.24 4.15
CA LEU A 155 23.08 6.87 4.22
C LEU A 155 24.00 6.47 3.07
N ARG A 156 23.66 5.40 2.35
CA ARG A 156 24.50 4.82 1.30
C ARG A 156 24.08 5.23 -0.10
N SER A 157 22.86 5.73 -0.29
CA SER A 157 22.36 6.14 -1.60
C SER A 157 21.06 6.93 -1.51
N ASP A 158 20.92 7.95 -2.35
CA ASP A 158 19.64 8.63 -2.57
C ASP A 158 18.56 7.68 -3.13
N TYR A 159 18.96 6.55 -3.72
CA TYR A 159 18.07 5.52 -4.28
C TYR A 159 17.41 4.60 -3.25
N HIS A 160 17.97 4.47 -2.04
CA HIS A 160 17.39 3.63 -1.00
C HIS A 160 16.67 4.52 0.02
N PRO A 161 15.32 4.60 -0.04
CA PRO A 161 14.61 5.35 0.97
C PRO A 161 14.82 4.67 2.34
N PRO A 162 15.03 5.46 3.40
CA PRO A 162 15.03 4.96 4.78
C PRO A 162 13.76 4.13 5.04
N GLU A 163 13.89 3.01 5.74
CA GLU A 163 12.74 2.25 6.23
C GLU A 163 12.47 2.62 7.69
N TYR A 164 11.21 2.91 8.02
CA TYR A 164 10.78 3.13 9.40
C TYR A 164 10.84 1.83 10.21
N LEU A 165 11.66 1.82 11.28
CA LEU A 165 11.98 0.63 12.07
C LEU A 165 11.10 0.44 13.30
N ALA A 166 10.20 1.38 13.61
CA ALA A 166 9.33 1.25 14.78
C ALA A 166 8.49 -0.04 14.70
N ARG A 167 8.34 -0.77 15.81
CA ARG A 167 7.62 -2.05 15.80
C ARG A 167 6.16 -1.92 15.38
N SER A 168 5.52 -0.80 15.71
CA SER A 168 4.15 -0.47 15.34
C SER A 168 4.07 0.81 14.50
N LEU A 169 3.00 0.92 13.71
CA LEU A 169 2.62 2.14 13.01
C LEU A 169 1.50 2.84 13.78
N GLU A 170 1.83 3.39 14.95
CA GLU A 170 0.83 3.98 15.86
C GLU A 170 -0.09 4.99 15.16
N GLY A 171 -1.40 4.81 15.35
CA GLY A 171 -2.46 5.60 14.74
C GLY A 171 -2.87 5.10 13.36
N HIS A 172 -2.12 4.16 12.75
CA HIS A 172 -2.52 3.54 11.48
C HIS A 172 -3.76 2.66 11.64
N GLU A 173 -4.04 2.22 12.86
CA GLU A 173 -5.21 1.42 13.23
C GLU A 173 -6.53 2.13 12.87
N GLU A 174 -6.53 3.46 12.78
CA GLU A 174 -7.67 4.27 12.33
C GLU A 174 -8.13 3.90 10.89
N PHE A 175 -7.20 3.41 10.07
CA PHE A 175 -7.49 3.02 8.67
C PHE A 175 -7.80 1.54 8.51
N HIS A 176 -7.71 0.74 9.58
CA HIS A 176 -8.05 -0.68 9.54
C HIS A 176 -9.47 -0.93 9.04
N PRO A 177 -10.52 -0.16 9.38
CA PRO A 177 -11.85 -0.34 8.80
C PRO A 177 -11.89 -0.21 7.26
N LEU A 178 -11.11 0.72 6.68
CA LEU A 178 -11.00 0.85 5.22
C LEU A 178 -10.30 -0.37 4.62
N LEU A 179 -9.22 -0.83 5.25
CA LEU A 179 -8.48 -2.02 4.81
C LEU A 179 -9.29 -3.31 4.98
N ALA A 180 -10.12 -3.41 6.01
CA ALA A 180 -11.04 -4.52 6.24
C ALA A 180 -12.09 -4.57 5.12
N GLY A 181 -12.73 -3.43 4.82
CA GLY A 181 -13.67 -3.33 3.71
C GLY A 181 -13.03 -3.65 2.36
N TYR A 182 -11.78 -3.22 2.14
CA TYR A 182 -11.01 -3.60 0.96
C TYR A 182 -10.68 -5.10 0.93
N GLY A 183 -10.38 -5.70 2.08
CA GLY A 183 -10.12 -7.13 2.27
C GLY A 183 -11.34 -7.98 1.90
N THR A 184 -12.53 -7.60 2.37
CA THR A 184 -13.78 -8.26 2.01
C THR A 184 -14.01 -8.26 0.49
N LEU A 185 -13.73 -7.13 -0.17
CA LEU A 185 -13.80 -7.06 -1.64
C LEU A 185 -12.72 -7.92 -2.32
N CYS A 186 -11.50 -7.98 -1.77
CA CYS A 186 -10.45 -8.86 -2.28
C CYS A 186 -10.87 -10.33 -2.23
N ASP A 187 -11.50 -10.76 -1.13
CA ASP A 187 -11.93 -12.13 -0.94
C ASP A 187 -13.04 -12.51 -1.93
N GLU A 188 -14.02 -11.60 -2.12
CA GLU A 188 -15.06 -11.78 -3.14
C GLU A 188 -14.45 -11.83 -4.55
N TYR A 189 -13.53 -10.92 -4.86
CA TYR A 189 -12.82 -10.86 -6.14
C TYR A 189 -12.00 -12.14 -6.40
N ALA A 190 -11.28 -12.64 -5.40
CA ALA A 190 -10.55 -13.91 -5.48
C ALA A 190 -11.48 -15.08 -5.80
N GLY A 191 -12.65 -15.14 -5.16
CA GLY A 191 -13.68 -16.13 -5.42
C GLY A 191 -14.17 -16.09 -6.88
N VAL A 192 -14.53 -14.90 -7.36
CA VAL A 192 -14.99 -14.69 -8.75
C VAL A 192 -13.91 -15.05 -9.77
N LEU A 193 -12.65 -14.67 -9.55
CA LEU A 193 -11.56 -15.06 -10.43
C LEU A 193 -11.36 -16.59 -10.45
N GLY A 194 -11.49 -17.25 -9.29
CA GLY A 194 -11.43 -18.71 -9.20
C GLY A 194 -12.53 -19.39 -10.00
N GLU A 195 -13.76 -18.86 -9.95
CA GLU A 195 -14.88 -19.34 -10.75
C GLU A 195 -14.71 -19.07 -12.24
N LEU A 196 -14.23 -17.88 -12.61
CA LEU A 196 -13.97 -17.49 -13.99
C LEU A 196 -12.95 -18.43 -14.64
N GLN A 197 -11.86 -18.73 -13.94
CA GLN A 197 -10.85 -19.69 -14.41
C GLN A 197 -11.42 -21.10 -14.58
N ARG A 198 -12.28 -21.56 -13.66
CA ARG A 198 -12.97 -22.86 -13.78
C ARG A 198 -13.91 -22.87 -15.00
N ALA A 199 -14.75 -21.86 -15.15
CA ALA A 199 -15.67 -21.74 -16.28
C ALA A 199 -14.94 -21.66 -17.63
N GLY A 200 -13.79 -20.95 -17.68
CA GLY A 200 -12.93 -20.91 -18.86
C GLY A 200 -12.35 -22.28 -19.23
N ARG A 201 -11.93 -23.08 -18.25
CA ARG A 201 -11.48 -24.46 -18.48
C ARG A 201 -12.62 -25.36 -18.95
N ASP A 202 -13.79 -25.28 -18.34
CA ASP A 202 -14.97 -26.06 -18.73
C ASP A 202 -15.39 -25.74 -20.18
N ARG A 203 -15.36 -24.46 -20.54
CA ARG A 203 -15.60 -23.97 -21.91
C ARG A 203 -14.59 -24.56 -22.89
N ALA A 204 -13.30 -24.45 -22.59
CA ALA A 204 -12.24 -24.97 -23.46
C ALA A 204 -12.35 -26.48 -23.64
N GLY A 205 -12.61 -27.23 -22.56
CA GLY A 205 -12.82 -28.67 -22.61
C GLY A 205 -14.03 -29.05 -23.45
N ARG A 206 -15.15 -28.33 -23.33
CA ARG A 206 -16.33 -28.58 -24.15
C ARG A 206 -16.09 -28.28 -25.63
N ALA A 207 -15.40 -27.18 -25.93
CA ALA A 207 -15.05 -26.83 -27.30
C ALA A 207 -14.17 -27.90 -27.96
N ALA A 208 -13.19 -28.43 -27.23
CA ALA A 208 -12.36 -29.54 -27.69
C ALA A 208 -13.17 -30.82 -27.94
N GLN A 209 -14.13 -31.16 -27.07
CA GLN A 209 -15.04 -32.29 -27.26
C GLN A 209 -15.92 -32.14 -28.51
N ASP A 210 -16.52 -30.95 -28.70
CA ASP A 210 -17.37 -30.67 -29.84
C ASP A 210 -16.56 -30.69 -31.17
N LEU A 211 -15.28 -30.30 -31.14
CA LEU A 211 -14.36 -30.43 -32.29
C LEU A 211 -14.00 -31.89 -32.57
N TRP A 212 -13.66 -32.67 -31.54
CA TRP A 212 -13.33 -34.10 -31.68
C TRP A 212 -14.51 -34.91 -32.24
N ALA A 213 -15.73 -34.63 -31.78
CA ALA A 213 -16.93 -35.32 -32.28
C ALA A 213 -17.27 -35.01 -33.75
N ARG A 214 -16.64 -34.01 -34.36
CA ARG A 214 -16.82 -33.60 -35.76
C ARG A 214 -15.66 -34.03 -36.66
N ALA A 215 -14.56 -34.52 -36.09
CA ALA A 215 -13.40 -35.04 -36.81
C ALA A 215 -13.63 -36.51 -37.19
#